data_AF-A0A528D787-F1
#
_entry.id   AF-A0A528D787-F1
#
_cell.length_a   1.000
_cell.length_b   1.000
_cell.length_c   1.000
_cell.angle_alpha   90.00
_cell.angle_beta   90.00
_cell.angle_gamma   90.00
#
_symmetry.space_group_name_H-M   'P 1'
#
loop_
_entity.id
_entity.type
_entity.pdbx_description
1 polymer ?
#
loop_
_entity_poly.entity_id
_entity_poly.type
_entity_poly.pdbx_seq_one_letter_code
_entity_poly.pdbx_strand_id
1 'polypeptide(L)' 'VDGLTIWGAFFRIVMPIALPGMVAAFILAMVLCWNEYFFAALLTSTDAKTIPVMVASQTGSQGINWWSMAALATAAIAPL' A
#
# COMPACT_ATOMS: atom_id res chain seq x y z
N VAL A 1 36.53 19.81 -15.45
CA VAL A 1 35.91 18.47 -15.31
C VAL A 1 35.51 18.35 -13.84
N ASP A 2 34.21 18.37 -13.54
CA ASP A 2 33.62 18.87 -12.29
C ASP A 2 33.88 18.09 -10.97
N GLY A 3 34.94 17.28 -10.88
CA GLY A 3 35.48 16.74 -9.62
C GLY A 3 34.55 15.85 -8.78
N LEU A 4 33.34 15.56 -9.26
CA LEU A 4 32.35 14.75 -8.56
C LEU A 4 32.70 13.27 -8.68
N THR A 5 32.79 12.60 -7.53
CA THR A 5 32.90 11.14 -7.45
C THR A 5 31.61 10.49 -8.00
N ILE A 6 31.70 9.23 -8.42
CA ILE A 6 30.58 8.46 -9.01
C ILE A 6 29.33 8.52 -8.13
N TRP A 7 29.50 8.40 -6.81
CA TRP A 7 28.42 8.51 -5.84
C TRP A 7 27.81 9.91 -5.78
N GLY A 8 28.62 10.97 -5.90
CA GLY A 8 28.14 12.35 -5.96
C GLY A 8 27.31 12.63 -7.22
N ALA A 9 27.73 12.09 -8.38
CA ALA A 9 26.97 12.18 -9.62
C ALA A 9 25.65 11.39 -9.53
N PHE A 10 25.66 10.19 -8.93
CA PHE A 10 24.46 9.37 -8.76
C PHE A 10 23.37 10.08 -7.94
N PHE A 11 23.68 10.58 -6.75
CA PHE A 11 22.68 11.21 -5.88
C PHE A 11 22.23 12.59 -6.38
N ARG A 12 23.10 13.34 -7.06
CA ARG A 12 22.84 14.73 -7.43
C ARG A 12 22.30 14.91 -8.84
N ILE A 13 22.49 13.92 -9.72
CA ILE A 13 22.06 13.97 -11.11
C ILE A 13 21.09 12.83 -11.40
N VAL A 14 21.51 11.57 -11.20
CA VAL A 14 20.69 10.41 -11.58
C VAL A 14 19.43 10.29 -10.72
N MET A 15 19.55 10.43 -9.40
CA MET A 15 18.45 10.29 -8.45
C MET A 15 17.32 11.33 -8.62
N PRO A 16 17.58 12.65 -8.78
CA PRO A 16 16.53 13.63 -9.05
C PRO A 16 15.88 13.51 -10.43
N ILE A 17 16.61 13.01 -11.44
CA ILE A 17 16.03 12.75 -12.77
C ILE A 17 15.13 11.50 -12.73
N ALA A 18 15.50 10.48 -11.95
CA ALA A 18 14.72 9.26 -11.77
C ALA A 18 13.54 9.43 -10.78
N LEU A 19 13.61 10.41 -9.88
CA LEU A 19 12.60 10.71 -8.85
C LEU A 19 11.15 10.74 -9.35
N PRO A 20 10.78 11.48 -10.43
CA PRO A 20 9.41 11.46 -10.94
C PRO A 20 8.95 10.06 -11.39
N GLY A 21 9.85 9.24 -11.96
CA GLY A 21 9.55 7.86 -12.33
C GLY A 21 9.44 6.93 -11.12
N MET A 22 10.29 7.12 -10.11
CA MET A 22 10.22 6.37 -8.85
C MET A 22 8.94 6.67 -8.07
N VAL A 23 8.47 7.92 -8.09
CA VAL A 23 7.19 8.31 -7.47
C VAL A 23 6.02 7.59 -8.15
N ALA A 24 6.01 7.52 -9.49
CA ALA A 24 4.98 6.77 -10.22
C ALA A 24 5.01 5.27 -9.87
N ALA A 25 6.20 4.66 -9.85
CA ALA A 25 6.35 3.26 -9.45
C ALA A 25 5.94 3.02 -7.99
N PHE A 26 6.23 3.97 -7.09
CA PHE A 26 5.85 3.92 -5.69
C PHE A 26 4.34 3.98 -5.51
N ILE A 27 3.65 4.90 -6.19
CA ILE A 27 2.17 4.98 -6.14
C ILE A 27 1.55 3.68 -6.67
N LEU A 28 2.06 3.16 -7.79
CA LEU A 28 1.55 1.90 -8.37
C LEU A 28 1.78 0.72 -7.41
N ALA A 29 2.96 0.62 -6.81
CA ALA A 29 3.27 -0.38 -5.80
C ALA A 29 2.38 -0.24 -4.55
N MET A 30 2.14 0.98 -4.07
CA MET A 30 1.22 1.24 -2.96
C MET A 30 -0.20 0.80 -3.30
N VAL A 31 -0.71 1.11 -4.48
CA VAL A 31 -2.05 0.68 -4.92
C VAL A 31 -2.13 -0.85 -4.99
N LEU A 32 -1.13 -1.51 -5.56
CA LEU A 32 -1.08 -2.98 -5.62
C LEU A 32 -1.05 -3.61 -4.22
N CYS A 33 -0.13 -3.15 -3.35
CA CYS A 33 0.00 -3.66 -2.00
C CYS A 33 -1.23 -3.38 -1.13
N TRP A 34 -1.88 -2.23 -1.32
CA TRP A 34 -3.09 -1.87 -0.57
C TRP A 34 -4.31 -2.68 -0.99
N ASN A 35 -4.42 -3.04 -2.27
CA ASN A 35 -5.51 -3.88 -2.79
C ASN A 35 -5.26 -5.39 -2.62
N GLU A 36 -4.07 -5.81 -2.22
CA GLU A 36 -3.70 -7.22 -2.14
C GLU A 36 -4.44 -7.93 -0.99
N TYR A 37 -5.50 -8.65 -1.33
CA TYR A 37 -6.32 -9.44 -0.41
C TYR A 37 -5.81 -10.88 -0.25
N PHE A 38 -5.29 -11.50 -1.32
CA PHE A 38 -5.02 -12.93 -1.35
C PHE A 38 -3.81 -13.29 -0.49
N PHE A 39 -2.73 -12.51 -0.61
CA PHE A 39 -1.54 -12.71 0.22
C PHE A 39 -1.81 -12.36 1.69
N ALA A 40 -2.59 -11.30 1.93
CA ALA A 40 -2.96 -10.89 3.28
C ALA A 40 -3.84 -11.93 3.98
N ALA A 41 -4.85 -12.48 3.31
CA ALA A 41 -5.71 -13.52 3.87
C ALA A 41 -4.95 -14.83 4.17
N LEU A 42 -3.91 -15.14 3.39
CA LEU A 42 -3.13 -16.37 3.54
C LEU A 42 -2.06 -16.28 4.64
N LEU A 43 -1.42 -15.11 4.81
CA LEU A 43 -0.33 -14.92 5.79
C LEU A 43 -0.78 -14.30 7.12
N THR A 44 -2.00 -13.76 7.21
CA THR A 44 -2.48 -13.16 8.45
C THR A 44 -2.93 -14.21 9.44
N SER A 45 -2.27 -14.25 10.61
CA SER A 45 -2.82 -14.82 11.85
C SER A 45 -3.50 -13.72 12.67
N THR A 46 -4.36 -14.09 13.62
CA THR A 46 -5.43 -13.30 14.27
C THR A 46 -5.08 -11.85 14.68
N ASP A 47 -3.81 -11.52 14.93
CA ASP A 47 -3.31 -10.19 15.33
C ASP A 47 -2.89 -9.24 14.18
N ALA A 48 -2.71 -9.72 12.94
CA ALA A 48 -2.20 -8.91 11.83
C ALA A 48 -3.25 -8.65 10.72
N LYS A 49 -4.51 -8.47 11.10
CA LYS A 49 -5.61 -8.30 10.14
C LYS A 49 -5.46 -7.03 9.32
N THR A 50 -5.25 -7.19 8.01
CA THR A 50 -5.31 -6.07 7.06
C THR A 50 -6.76 -5.64 6.83
N ILE A 51 -6.96 -4.38 6.45
CA ILE A 51 -8.29 -3.78 6.22
C ILE A 51 -9.21 -4.64 5.32
N PRO A 52 -8.77 -5.22 4.18
CA PRO A 52 -9.66 -6.02 3.34
C PRO A 52 -10.04 -7.38 3.97
N VAL A 53 -9.19 -7.97 4.81
CA VAL A 53 -9.52 -9.17 5.60
C VAL A 53 -10.55 -8.83 6.71
N MET A 54 -10.44 -7.65 7.32
CA MET A 54 -11.42 -7.17 8.29
C MET A 54 -12.79 -6.95 7.65
N VAL A 55 -12.86 -6.33 6.47
CA VAL A 55 -14.11 -6.15 5.70
C VAL A 55 -14.76 -7.49 5.38
N ALA A 56 -13.99 -8.47 4.91
CA ALA A 56 -14.50 -9.81 4.62
C ALA A 56 -15.03 -10.52 5.89
N SER A 57 -14.37 -10.33 7.04
CA SER A 57 -14.79 -10.92 8.31
C SER A 57 -16.09 -10.35 8.89
N GLN A 58 -16.58 -9.22 8.37
CA GLN A 58 -17.86 -8.63 8.76
C GLN A 58 -19.08 -9.31 8.12
N THR A 59 -18.85 -10.23 7.17
CA THR A 59 -19.86 -11.11 6.61
C THR A 59 -19.79 -12.46 7.34
N GLY A 60 -20.38 -12.53 8.53
CA GLY A 60 -20.38 -13.72 9.38
C GLY A 60 -21.79 -14.30 9.63
N SER A 61 -21.84 -15.49 10.25
CA SER A 61 -23.09 -16.24 10.53
C SER A 61 -24.14 -15.50 11.38
N GLN A 62 -23.78 -14.35 11.99
CA GLN A 62 -24.65 -13.54 12.84
C GLN A 62 -25.37 -12.40 12.08
N GLY A 63 -25.15 -12.28 10.76
CA GLY A 63 -25.68 -11.19 9.93
C GLY A 63 -24.61 -10.17 9.51
N ILE A 64 -24.94 -9.36 8.51
CA ILE A 64 -24.03 -8.36 7.93
C ILE A 64 -24.07 -7.08 8.77
N ASN A 65 -22.92 -6.69 9.33
CA ASN A 65 -22.78 -5.41 10.04
C ASN A 65 -22.46 -4.26 9.06
N TRP A 66 -23.49 -3.77 8.37
CA TRP A 66 -23.39 -2.73 7.33
C TRP A 66 -22.64 -1.47 7.78
N TRP A 67 -22.86 -1.01 9.01
CA TRP A 67 -22.26 0.20 9.57
C TRP A 67 -20.74 0.08 9.68
N SER A 68 -20.25 -1.06 10.14
CA SER A 68 -18.81 -1.26 10.31
C SER A 68 -18.13 -1.66 9.00
N MET A 69 -18.83 -2.33 8.07
CA MET A 69 -18.35 -2.47 6.69
C MET A 69 -18.13 -1.10 6.02
N ALA A 70 -19.08 -0.16 6.16
CA ALA A 70 -18.95 1.17 5.59
C ALA A 70 -17.79 1.97 6.22
N ALA A 71 -17.58 1.85 7.54
CA ALA A 71 -16.45 2.47 8.23
C ALA A 71 -15.10 1.91 7.78
N LEU A 72 -15.01 0.59 7.58
CA LEU A 72 -13.80 -0.05 7.06
C LEU A 72 -13.55 0.28 5.58
N ALA A 73 -14.61 0.36 4.77
CA ALA A 73 -14.50 0.75 3.36
C ALA A 73 -14.06 2.20 3.18
N THR A 74 -14.54 3.12 4.03
CA THR A 74 -14.07 4.52 4.03
C THR A 74 -12.62 4.64 4.51
N ALA A 75 -12.22 3.89 5.54
CA ALA A 75 -10.82 3.79 5.97
C ALA A 75 -9.92 3.17 4.88
N ALA A 76 -10.45 2.25 4.08
CA ALA A 76 -9.74 1.66 2.94
C ALA A 76 -9.47 2.66 1.80
N ILE A 77 -10.20 3.78 1.74
CA ILE A 77 -10.00 4.82 0.73
C ILE A 77 -8.92 5.83 1.15
N ALA A 78 -8.56 5.91 2.44
CA ALA A 78 -7.66 6.95 2.96
C ALA A 78 -6.26 7.06 2.31
N PRO A 79 -5.60 5.98 1.85
CA PRO A 79 -4.30 6.06 1.16
C PRO A 79 -4.39 6.05 -0.36
N LEU A 80 -5.61 6.03 -0.93
CA LEU A 80 -5.88 6.29 -2.34
C LEU A 80 -5.99 7.81 -2.58
#